data_AF-A0A2A4RJR3-F1
#
_entry.id   AF-A0A2A4RJR3-F1
#
_cell.length_a   1.000
_cell.length_b   1.000
_cell.length_c   1.000
_cell.angle_alpha   90.00
_cell.angle_beta   90.00
_cell.angle_gamma   90.00
#
_symmetry.space_group_name_H-M   'P 1'
#
loop_
_entity.id
_entity.type
_entity.pdbx_description
1 polymer ?
#
loop_
_entity_poly.entity_id
_entity_poly.type
_entity_poly.pdbx_seq_one_letter_code
_entity_poly.pdbx_strand_id
1 'polypeptide(L)'
;MSKSTPTSNKHTRRGTVIVVIVVVMAILALVVAGAVRPVRDESDLATLRVETSRAFYASESGAIILMNAVLGNISMPISGSSITIDGQTIEFIQIPDDQGIAIVEGSSGDARRRIEFTTE
;
A
#
# COMPACT_ATOMS: atom_id res chain seq x y z
N MET A 1 -73.87 37.18 -16.49
CA MET A 1 -72.52 36.78 -16.98
C MET A 1 -71.54 36.93 -15.83
N SER A 2 -71.20 35.84 -15.16
CA SER A 2 -70.29 35.83 -14.00
C SER A 2 -68.85 35.62 -14.47
N LYS A 3 -67.95 36.55 -14.14
CA LYS A 3 -66.53 36.52 -14.51
C LYS A 3 -65.76 35.79 -13.40
N SER A 4 -65.30 34.57 -13.67
CA SER A 4 -64.41 33.84 -12.77
C SER A 4 -62.98 34.39 -12.88
N THR A 5 -62.43 34.89 -11.77
CA THR A 5 -61.06 35.37 -11.68
C THR A 5 -60.11 34.19 -11.44
N PRO A 6 -59.01 34.02 -12.20
CA PRO A 6 -58.04 32.97 -11.96
C PRO A 6 -57.11 33.36 -10.81
N THR A 7 -57.08 32.53 -9.77
CA THR A 7 -56.14 32.65 -8.63
C THR A 7 -54.72 32.29 -9.09
N SER A 8 -53.83 33.29 -9.08
CA SER A 8 -52.44 33.18 -9.51
C SER A 8 -51.59 32.35 -8.54
N ASN A 9 -51.17 31.16 -8.99
CA ASN A 9 -50.38 30.20 -8.22
C ASN A 9 -48.89 30.60 -8.20
N LYS A 10 -48.52 31.56 -7.34
CA LYS A 10 -47.14 32.09 -7.21
C LYS A 10 -46.28 31.38 -6.16
N HIS A 11 -46.84 30.45 -5.38
CA HIS A 11 -46.12 29.81 -4.27
C HIS A 11 -45.22 28.63 -4.66
N THR A 12 -45.41 28.02 -5.83
CA THR A 12 -44.66 26.83 -6.27
C THR A 12 -43.23 27.13 -6.74
N ARG A 13 -42.94 28.33 -7.26
CA ARG A 13 -41.61 28.65 -7.84
C ARG A 13 -40.47 28.66 -6.82
N ARG A 14 -40.73 29.14 -5.59
CA ARG A 14 -39.68 29.21 -4.55
C ARG A 14 -39.31 27.82 -4.01
N GLY A 15 -40.29 26.93 -3.88
CA GLY A 15 -40.06 25.54 -3.48
C GLY A 15 -39.21 24.77 -4.50
N THR A 16 -39.50 24.94 -5.79
CA THR A 16 -38.73 24.28 -6.86
C THR A 16 -37.26 24.69 -6.86
N VAL A 17 -36.94 25.97 -6.65
CA VAL A 17 -35.55 26.45 -6.63
C VAL A 17 -34.74 25.81 -5.52
N ILE A 18 -35.32 25.68 -4.32
CA ILE A 18 -34.64 25.05 -3.18
C ILE A 18 -34.35 23.57 -3.48
N VAL A 19 -35.33 22.85 -4.03
CA VAL A 19 -35.14 21.44 -4.40
C VAL A 19 -34.02 21.29 -5.42
N VAL A 20 -33.98 22.14 -6.45
CA VAL A 20 -32.92 22.12 -7.46
C VAL A 20 -31.54 22.34 -6.82
N ILE A 21 -31.41 23.32 -5.91
CA ILE A 21 -30.14 23.60 -5.23
C ILE A 21 -29.69 22.39 -4.39
N VAL A 22 -30.61 21.78 -3.64
CA VAL A 22 -30.31 20.60 -2.82
C VAL A 22 -29.87 19.43 -3.69
N VAL A 23 -30.54 19.21 -4.82
CA VAL A 23 -30.17 18.15 -5.78
C VAL A 23 -28.79 18.41 -6.37
N VAL A 24 -28.50 19.66 -6.79
CA VAL A 24 -27.18 20.03 -7.32
C VAL A 24 -26.10 19.84 -6.25
N MET A 25 -26.33 20.26 -5.01
CA MET A 25 -25.39 20.03 -3.90
C MET A 25 -25.17 18.55 -3.63
N ALA A 26 -26.24 17.74 -3.64
CA ALA A 26 -26.14 16.29 -3.45
C ALA A 26 -25.31 15.63 -4.55
N ILE A 27 -25.51 16.03 -5.81
CA ILE A 27 -24.73 15.53 -6.95
C ILE A 27 -23.26 15.93 -6.80
N LEU A 28 -22.97 17.19 -6.45
CA LEU A 28 -21.59 17.65 -6.24
C LEU A 28 -20.90 16.89 -5.10
N ALA A 29 -21.59 16.67 -3.98
CA ALA A 29 -21.06 15.89 -2.87
C ALA A 29 -20.75 14.44 -3.29
N LEU A 30 -21.61 13.84 -4.11
CA LEU A 30 -21.42 12.50 -4.63
C LEU A 30 -20.22 12.42 -5.61
N VAL A 31 -20.05 13.42 -6.48
CA VAL A 31 -18.90 13.53 -7.38
C VAL A 31 -17.59 13.67 -6.59
N VAL A 32 -17.55 14.53 -5.57
CA VAL A 32 -16.37 14.70 -4.72
C VAL A 32 -16.04 13.40 -3.97
N ALA A 33 -17.04 12.73 -3.38
CA ALA A 33 -16.84 11.45 -2.72
C ALA A 33 -16.35 10.35 -3.68
N GLY A 34 -16.84 10.36 -4.93
CA GLY A 34 -16.41 9.46 -5.99
C GLY A 34 -14.98 9.72 -6.48
N ALA A 35 -14.54 10.98 -6.53
CA ALA A 35 -13.21 11.36 -7.00
C ALA A 35 -12.09 11.07 -5.99
N VAL A 36 -12.38 11.06 -4.69
CA VAL A 36 -11.35 10.87 -3.64
C VAL A 36 -10.94 9.41 -3.44
N ARG A 37 -11.84 8.45 -3.68
CA ARG A 37 -11.55 7.02 -3.46
C ARG A 37 -10.45 6.47 -4.38
N PRO A 38 -10.48 6.69 -5.71
CA PRO A 38 -9.49 6.11 -6.62
C PRO A 38 -8.06 6.59 -6.35
N VAL A 39 -7.89 7.81 -5.82
CA VAL A 39 -6.57 8.39 -5.55
C VAL A 39 -5.86 7.68 -4.40
N ARG A 40 -6.60 7.17 -3.41
CA ARG A 40 -6.02 6.44 -2.28
C ARG A 40 -5.54 5.05 -2.70
N ASP A 41 -6.34 4.36 -3.51
CA ASP A 41 -5.99 3.02 -3.97
C ASP A 41 -4.69 3.03 -4.80
N GLU A 42 -4.49 4.04 -5.66
CA GLU A 42 -3.26 4.16 -6.45
C GLU A 42 -2.04 4.53 -5.58
N SER A 43 -2.20 5.39 -4.56
CA SER A 43 -1.10 5.74 -3.67
C SER A 43 -0.65 4.55 -2.82
N ASP A 44 -1.59 3.72 -2.39
CA ASP A 44 -1.30 2.52 -1.59
C ASP A 44 -0.59 1.48 -2.46
N LEU A 45 -1.02 1.33 -3.72
CA LEU A 45 -0.37 0.44 -4.68
C LEU A 45 1.05 0.90 -5.03
N ALA A 46 1.26 2.21 -5.22
CA ALA A 46 2.59 2.78 -5.43
C ALA A 46 3.51 2.56 -4.22
N THR A 47 2.99 2.74 -3.00
CA THR A 47 3.72 2.47 -1.74
C THR A 47 4.12 1.01 -1.66
N LEU A 48 3.20 0.09 -1.92
CA LEU A 48 3.46 -1.35 -1.89
C LEU A 48 4.55 -1.75 -2.92
N ARG A 49 4.54 -1.16 -4.12
CA ARG A 49 5.61 -1.41 -5.11
C ARG A 49 6.98 -0.99 -4.60
N VAL A 50 7.09 0.18 -3.97
CA VAL A 50 8.35 0.66 -3.39
C VAL A 50 8.80 -0.26 -2.25
N GLU A 51 7.88 -0.63 -1.35
CA GLU A 51 8.16 -1.52 -0.23
C GLU A 51 8.60 -2.91 -0.69
N THR A 52 7.95 -3.49 -1.69
CA THR A 52 8.35 -4.80 -2.23
C THR A 52 9.74 -4.78 -2.87
N SER A 53 10.12 -3.71 -3.57
CA SER A 53 11.47 -3.55 -4.12
C SER A 53 12.51 -3.41 -3.01
N ARG A 54 12.21 -2.64 -1.96
CA ARG A 54 13.10 -2.51 -0.80
C ARG A 54 13.26 -3.82 -0.04
N ALA A 55 12.16 -4.54 0.22
CA ALA A 55 12.19 -5.86 0.83
C ALA A 55 13.06 -6.84 0.01
N PHE A 56 13.01 -6.77 -1.33
CA PHE A 56 13.88 -7.55 -2.19
C PHE A 56 15.37 -7.17 -2.02
N TYR A 57 15.72 -5.88 -2.10
CA TYR A 57 17.11 -5.45 -1.89
C TYR A 57 17.65 -5.76 -0.50
N ALA A 58 16.79 -5.73 0.53
CA ALA A 58 17.15 -6.17 1.87
C ALA A 58 17.49 -7.67 1.88
N SER A 59 16.66 -8.52 1.26
CA SER A 59 16.94 -9.96 1.17
C SER A 59 18.20 -10.28 0.37
N GLU A 60 18.45 -9.56 -0.72
CA GLU A 60 19.68 -9.69 -1.54
C GLU A 60 20.92 -9.26 -0.75
N SER A 61 20.84 -8.16 0.00
CA SER A 61 21.93 -7.71 0.87
C SER A 61 22.25 -8.74 1.94
N GLY A 62 21.24 -9.38 2.53
CA GLY A 62 21.44 -10.49 3.47
C GLY A 62 22.08 -11.71 2.83
N ALA A 63 21.75 -12.01 1.57
CA ALA A 63 22.42 -13.05 0.80
C ALA A 63 23.92 -12.77 0.61
N ILE A 64 24.28 -11.52 0.28
CA ILE A 64 25.67 -11.08 0.13
C ILE A 64 26.42 -11.19 1.47
N ILE A 65 25.78 -10.82 2.58
CA ILE A 65 26.36 -11.00 3.93
C ILE A 65 26.64 -12.48 4.17
N LEU A 66 25.66 -13.35 3.91
CA LEU A 66 25.80 -14.78 4.11
C LEU A 66 26.88 -15.39 3.22
N MET A 67 26.96 -14.99 1.95
CA MET A 67 28.02 -15.42 1.03
C MET A 67 29.40 -14.99 1.52
N ASN A 68 29.56 -13.75 1.98
CA ASN A 68 30.82 -13.29 2.56
C ASN A 68 31.20 -14.04 3.83
N ALA A 69 30.22 -14.45 4.63
CA ALA A 69 30.46 -15.25 5.82
C ALA A 69 30.90 -16.67 5.48
N VAL A 70 30.30 -17.30 4.47
CA VAL A 70 30.71 -18.62 3.95
C VAL A 70 32.15 -18.57 3.40
N LEU A 71 32.53 -17.48 2.74
CA LEU A 71 33.90 -17.26 2.28
C LEU A 71 34.90 -16.96 3.41
N GLY A 72 34.46 -16.86 4.66
CA GLY A 72 35.31 -16.58 5.82
C GLY A 72 35.75 -15.11 5.95
N ASN A 73 35.15 -14.20 5.17
CA ASN A 73 35.48 -12.77 5.22
C ASN A 73 34.86 -12.07 6.45
N ILE A 74 33.74 -12.60 6.95
CA ILE A 74 33.03 -12.11 8.13
C ILE A 74 32.51 -13.28 8.97
N SER A 75 32.10 -13.02 10.21
CA SER A 75 31.47 -14.04 11.06
C SER A 75 30.08 -14.44 10.55
N MET A 76 29.78 -15.74 10.61
CA MET A 76 28.46 -16.26 10.25
C MET A 76 27.35 -15.65 11.12
N PRO A 77 26.28 -15.08 10.53
CA PRO A 77 25.14 -14.64 11.31
C PRO A 77 24.46 -15.83 12.00
N ILE A 78 23.77 -15.54 13.11
CA ILE A 78 23.05 -16.56 13.87
C ILE A 78 21.68 -16.76 13.21
N SER A 79 21.22 -18.01 13.07
CA SER A 79 19.86 -18.28 12.61
C SER A 79 18.84 -17.63 13.55
N GLY A 80 17.83 -16.98 12.97
CA GLY A 80 16.85 -16.15 13.66
C GLY A 80 17.35 -14.74 14.03
N SER A 81 18.60 -14.39 13.74
CA SER A 81 19.08 -13.01 13.93
C SER A 81 18.54 -12.09 12.84
N SER A 82 18.42 -10.80 13.17
CA SER A 82 17.96 -9.77 12.25
C SER A 82 18.85 -8.53 12.27
N ILE A 83 18.98 -7.88 11.12
CA ILE A 83 19.68 -6.61 10.94
C ILE A 83 18.69 -5.59 10.37
N THR A 84 18.57 -4.43 11.01
CA THR A 84 17.71 -3.34 10.53
C THR A 84 18.55 -2.17 10.02
N ILE A 85 18.29 -1.72 8.79
CA ILE A 85 18.98 -0.59 8.14
C ILE A 85 17.92 0.27 7.46
N ASP A 86 17.85 1.56 7.82
CA ASP A 86 16.93 2.54 7.22
C ASP A 86 15.46 2.07 7.13
N GLY A 87 14.98 1.38 8.17
CA GLY A 87 13.61 0.85 8.24
C GLY A 87 13.35 -0.42 7.41
N GLN A 88 14.39 -0.98 6.80
CA GLN A 88 14.37 -2.31 6.17
C GLN A 88 14.97 -3.32 7.15
N THR A 89 14.42 -4.53 7.20
CA THR A 89 14.93 -5.59 8.07
C THR A 89 15.32 -6.81 7.25
N ILE A 90 16.51 -7.33 7.53
CA ILE A 90 17.06 -8.57 7.01
C ILE A 90 16.97 -9.59 8.14
N GLU A 91 16.31 -10.71 7.92
CA GLU A 91 16.19 -11.81 8.86
C GLU A 91 16.84 -13.07 8.29
N PHE A 92 17.75 -13.65 9.08
CA PHE A 92 18.46 -14.87 8.70
C PHE A 92 17.69 -16.08 9.22
N ILE A 93 16.64 -16.49 8.49
CA ILE A 93 15.77 -17.59 8.90
C ILE A 93 16.57 -18.88 9.03
N GLN A 94 17.34 -19.23 8.00
CA GLN A 94 18.17 -20.43 7.98
C GLN A 94 19.56 -20.11 7.48
N ILE A 95 20.54 -20.57 8.23
CA ILE A 95 21.96 -20.48 7.90
C ILE A 95 22.35 -21.83 7.30
N PRO A 96 23.17 -21.87 6.22
CA PRO A 96 23.57 -23.11 5.59
C PRO A 96 24.29 -24.00 6.61
N ASP A 97 23.71 -25.18 6.80
CA ASP A 97 24.26 -26.30 7.55
C ASP A 97 24.83 -27.33 6.57
N ASP A 98 24.95 -28.59 7.00
CA ASP A 98 25.44 -29.70 6.17
C ASP A 98 24.61 -29.93 4.89
N GLN A 99 23.40 -29.36 4.78
CA GLN A 99 22.56 -29.44 3.57
C GLN A 99 22.81 -28.29 2.59
N GLY A 100 23.57 -27.26 2.97
CA GLY A 100 23.91 -26.14 2.10
C GLY A 100 22.76 -25.18 1.79
N ILE A 101 21.63 -25.26 2.53
CA ILE A 101 20.46 -24.42 2.29
C ILE A 101 20.50 -23.19 3.19
N ALA A 102 20.45 -22.01 2.56
CA ALA A 102 20.40 -20.72 3.23
C ALA A 102 19.08 -20.01 2.91
N ILE A 103 18.43 -19.42 3.91
CA ILE A 103 17.16 -18.71 3.77
C ILE A 103 17.26 -17.35 4.43
N VAL A 104 17.05 -16.32 3.63
CA VAL A 104 17.08 -14.92 4.06
C VAL A 104 15.76 -14.26 3.70
N GLU A 105 15.15 -13.57 4.66
CA GLU A 105 13.96 -12.75 4.44
C GLU A 105 14.31 -11.27 4.59
N GLY A 106 13.94 -10.48 3.59
CA GLY A 106 13.99 -9.03 3.63
C GLY A 106 12.58 -8.48 3.82
N SER A 107 12.44 -7.43 4.62
CA SER A 107 11.16 -6.76 4.87
C SER A 107 11.31 -5.25 4.87
N SER A 108 10.24 -4.56 4.45
CA SER A 108 10.13 -3.11 4.42
C SER A 108 8.66 -2.73 4.50
N GLY A 109 8.24 -2.04 5.57
CA GLY A 109 6.81 -1.76 5.79
C GLY A 109 6.00 -3.05 5.89
N ASP A 110 4.98 -3.18 5.05
CA ASP A 110 4.12 -4.36 5.01
C ASP A 110 4.62 -5.44 4.02
N ALA A 111 5.66 -5.14 3.23
CA ALA A 111 6.20 -6.08 2.25
C ALA A 111 7.30 -6.98 2.85
N ARG A 112 7.27 -8.26 2.45
CA ARG A 112 8.28 -9.28 2.80
C ARG A 112 8.70 -10.05 1.55
N ARG A 113 9.99 -10.38 1.46
CA ARG A 113 10.58 -11.17 0.37
C ARG A 113 11.56 -12.16 0.94
N ARG A 114 11.34 -13.43 0.64
CA ARG A 114 12.20 -14.55 1.04
C ARG A 114 13.00 -15.01 -0.17
N ILE A 115 14.30 -15.19 0.02
CA ILE A 115 15.17 -15.83 -0.96
C ILE A 115 15.79 -17.06 -0.30
N GLU A 116 15.80 -18.15 -1.05
CA GLU A 116 16.39 -19.42 -0.70
C GLU A 116 17.51 -19.72 -1.69
N PHE A 117 18.65 -20.12 -1.16
CA PHE A 117 19.83 -20.45 -1.95
C PHE A 117 20.34 -21.82 -1.49
N THR A 118 20.79 -22.61 -2.46
CA THR A 118 21.42 -23.90 -2.21
C THR A 118 22.86 -23.82 -2.69
N THR A 119 23.81 -24.14 -1.83
CA THR A 119 25.21 -24.33 -2.20
C THR A 119 25.38 -25.76 -2.70
N GLU A 120 25.42 -25.95 -4.02
CA GLU A 120 25.89 -27.20 -4.64
C GLU A 120 27.42 -27.33 -4.55
#